data_AF-Q27SP6-F1
#
_entry.id   AF-Q27SP6-F1
#
_cell.length_a   1.000
_cell.length_b   1.000
_cell.length_c   1.000
_cell.angle_alpha   90.00
_cell.angle_beta   90.00
_cell.angle_gamma   90.00
#
_symmetry.space_group_name_H-M   'P 1'
#
loop_
_entity.id
_entity.type
_entity.pdbx_description
1 polymer ?
#
loop_
_entity_poly.entity_id
_entity_poly.type
_entity_poly.pdbx_seq_one_letter_code
_entity_poly.pdbx_strand_id
1 'polypeptide(L)'
;GAICGMVTFGPISDMVGRRVCLIACSVITLAGALLSMCAWDTNALIFARIITGIGMGGEYPLASTHSAESASDSNDGARNVALLYLFGSGGGPAFCDLVVFFLECSPMKPALVWRMIFAIGSA
;
A
#
# COMPACT_ATOMS: atom_id res chain seq x y z
N GLY A 1 -0.62 0.97 12.76
CA GLY A 1 -0.83 1.81 11.55
C GLY A 1 -2.17 1.51 10.90
N ALA A 2 -2.31 0.33 10.29
CA ALA A 2 -3.44 -0.01 9.42
C ALA A 2 -4.84 0.16 10.04
N ILE A 3 -5.05 -0.27 11.28
CA ILE A 3 -6.33 -0.12 11.96
C ILE A 3 -6.72 1.36 12.08
N CYS A 4 -5.78 2.21 12.49
CA CYS A 4 -6.01 3.66 12.56
C CYS A 4 -6.31 4.23 11.18
N GLY A 5 -5.59 3.78 10.14
CA GLY A 5 -5.86 4.17 8.75
C GLY A 5 -7.28 3.85 8.30
N MET A 6 -7.73 2.61 8.48
CA MET A 6 -9.09 2.17 8.11
C MET A 6 -10.18 3.01 8.81
N VAL A 7 -10.04 3.21 10.13
CA VAL A 7 -11.06 3.90 10.94
C VAL A 7 -11.11 5.40 10.63
N THR A 8 -9.97 6.02 10.30
CA THR A 8 -9.90 7.46 10.03
C THR A 8 -10.27 7.81 8.60
N PHE A 9 -9.72 7.10 7.61
CA PHE A 9 -9.93 7.43 6.21
C PHE A 9 -11.33 7.09 5.69
N GLY A 10 -12.04 6.16 6.33
CA GLY A 10 -13.45 5.86 6.00
C GLY A 10 -14.34 7.11 6.07
N PRO A 11 -14.58 7.67 7.27
CA PRO A 11 -15.42 8.87 7.43
C PRO A 11 -14.89 10.11 6.68
N ILE A 12 -13.56 10.27 6.59
CA ILE A 12 -12.95 11.40 5.87
C ILE A 12 -13.30 11.34 4.38
N SER A 13 -13.37 10.13 3.81
CA SER A 13 -13.68 9.95 2.39
C SER A 13 -15.10 10.32 2.01
N ASP A 14 -16.05 10.19 2.94
CA ASP A 14 -17.43 10.60 2.73
C ASP A 14 -17.56 12.13 2.69
N MET A 15 -16.66 12.87 3.34
CA MET A 15 -16.67 14.35 3.37
C MET A 15 -15.83 14.99 2.27
N VAL A 16 -14.64 14.45 1.99
CA VAL A 16 -13.65 15.06 1.07
C VAL A 16 -13.71 14.45 -0.34
N GLY A 17 -14.37 13.29 -0.46
CA GLY A 17 -14.47 12.52 -1.69
C GLY A 17 -13.43 11.40 -1.78
N ARG A 18 -13.84 10.26 -2.34
CA ARG A 18 -13.05 9.02 -2.36
C ARG A 18 -11.76 9.13 -3.15
N ARG A 19 -11.78 9.77 -4.33
CA ARG A 19 -10.59 9.91 -5.18
C ARG A 19 -9.47 10.69 -4.50
N VAL A 20 -9.82 11.76 -3.77
CA VAL A 20 -8.83 12.57 -3.04
C VAL A 20 -8.23 11.78 -1.89
N CYS A 21 -9.06 11.02 -1.17
CA CYS A 21 -8.58 10.17 -0.07
C CYS A 21 -7.68 9.02 -0.57
N LEU A 22 -7.98 8.42 -1.72
CA LEU A 22 -7.11 7.42 -2.35
C LEU A 22 -5.72 8.00 -2.65
N ILE A 23 -5.67 9.19 -3.28
CA ILE A 23 -4.40 9.87 -3.56
C ILE A 23 -3.65 10.19 -2.26
N ALA A 24 -4.35 10.67 -1.23
CA ALA A 24 -3.75 10.95 0.07
C ALA A 24 -3.16 9.68 0.73
N CYS A 25 -3.88 8.55 0.70
CA CYS A 25 -3.38 7.26 1.17
C CYS A 25 -2.12 6.84 0.41
N SER A 26 -2.12 6.91 -0.92
CA SER A 26 -0.94 6.57 -1.73
C SER A 26 0.27 7.45 -1.39
N VAL A 27 0.08 8.76 -1.19
CA VAL A 27 1.15 9.69 -0.78
C VAL A 27 1.71 9.34 0.60
N ILE A 28 0.85 8.98 1.56
CA ILE A 28 1.27 8.58 2.91
C ILE A 28 2.04 7.26 2.87
N THR A 29 1.55 6.29 2.10
CA THR A 29 2.22 5.00 1.89
C THR A 29 3.61 5.20 1.27
N LEU A 30 3.69 6.03 0.23
CA LEU A 30 4.93 6.41 -0.44
C LEU A 30 5.93 7.06 0.54
N ALA A 31 5.47 8.06 1.30
CA ALA A 31 6.30 8.74 2.28
C ALA A 31 6.84 7.78 3.35
N GLY A 32 6.00 6.87 3.86
CA GLY A 32 6.42 5.86 4.82
C GLY A 32 7.41 4.83 4.25
N ALA A 33 7.28 4.47 2.97
CA ALA A 33 8.22 3.58 2.29
C ALA A 33 9.59 4.25 2.09
N LEU A 34 9.63 5.53 1.67
CA LEU A 34 10.86 6.30 1.57
C LEU A 34 11.53 6.50 2.94
N LEU A 35 10.75 6.80 3.98
CA LEU A 35 11.25 6.87 5.35
C LEU A 35 11.82 5.52 5.83
N SER A 36 11.19 4.41 5.43
CA SER A 36 11.69 3.07 5.71
C SER A 36 13.04 2.82 5.05
N MET A 37 13.21 3.23 3.79
CA MET A 37 14.48 3.11 3.06
C MET A 37 15.62 3.89 3.74
N CYS A 38 15.32 5.10 4.22
CA CYS A 38 16.28 5.97 4.89
C CYS A 38 16.45 5.69 6.39
N ALA A 39 15.78 4.67 6.94
CA ALA A 39 15.85 4.37 8.36
C ALA A 39 17.28 4.01 8.79
N TRP A 40 17.73 4.68 9.86
CA TRP A 40 19.05 4.55 10.46
C TRP A 40 19.03 3.74 11.77
N ASP A 41 17.89 3.74 12.47
CA ASP A 41 17.68 2.96 13.69
C ASP A 41 16.33 2.21 13.66
N THR A 42 16.21 1.18 14.52
CA THR A 42 14.98 0.39 14.67
C THR A 42 13.76 1.26 15.01
N ASN A 43 13.92 2.29 15.84
CA ASN A 43 12.83 3.20 16.20
C ASN A 43 12.35 4.01 14.99
N ALA A 44 13.27 4.49 14.14
CA ALA A 44 12.92 5.18 12.91
C ALA A 44 12.17 4.26 11.94
N LEU A 45 12.59 2.99 11.85
CA LEU A 45 11.91 1.98 11.05
C LEU A 45 10.48 1.70 11.57
N ILE A 46 10.30 1.56 12.88
CA ILE A 46 8.99 1.35 13.51
C ILE A 46 8.06 2.53 13.21
N PHE A 47 8.55 3.76 13.36
CA PHE A 47 7.77 4.96 13.06
C PHE A 47 7.37 5.02 11.58
N ALA A 48 8.31 4.76 10.68
CA ALA A 48 8.03 4.67 9.25
C ALA A 48 6.97 3.60 8.92
N ARG A 49 7.03 2.43 9.58
CA ARG A 49 6.01 1.36 9.43
C ARG A 49 4.64 1.76 9.93
N ILE A 50 4.57 2.56 10.99
CA ILE A 50 3.29 3.07 11.48
C ILE A 50 2.66 3.98 10.41
N ILE A 51 3.44 4.87 9.80
CA ILE A 51 3.00 5.77 8.72
C ILE A 51 2.57 4.98 7.49
N THR A 52 3.43 4.08 6.96
CA THR A 52 3.07 3.22 5.82
C THR A 52 1.80 2.44 6.11
N GLY A 53 1.67 1.91 7.33
CA GLY A 53 0.49 1.19 7.75
C GLY A 53 -0.78 2.06 7.72
N ILE A 54 -0.70 3.33 8.11
CA ILE A 54 -1.85 4.25 8.07
C ILE A 54 -2.31 4.47 6.61
N GLY A 55 -1.38 4.71 5.68
CA GLY A 55 -1.70 4.87 4.26
C GLY A 55 -2.34 3.62 3.66
N MET A 56 -1.67 2.46 3.80
CA MET A 56 -2.15 1.17 3.31
C MET A 56 -3.50 0.79 3.90
N GLY A 57 -3.71 1.02 5.20
CA GLY A 57 -4.95 0.69 5.88
C GLY A 57 -6.17 1.39 5.28
N GLY A 58 -6.04 2.67 4.91
CA GLY A 58 -7.14 3.42 4.29
C GLY A 58 -7.39 3.04 2.83
N GLU A 59 -6.37 2.61 2.10
CA GLU A 59 -6.47 2.33 0.67
C GLU A 59 -7.40 1.15 0.35
N TYR A 60 -7.37 0.08 1.15
CA TYR A 60 -8.23 -1.11 0.93
C TYR A 60 -9.75 -0.83 0.97
N PRO A 61 -10.31 -0.21 2.03
CA PRO A 61 -11.73 0.12 2.06
C PRO A 61 -12.10 1.17 1.01
N LEU A 62 -11.23 2.14 0.73
CA LEU A 62 -11.50 3.17 -0.26
C LEU A 62 -11.50 2.62 -1.69
N ALA A 63 -10.56 1.74 -2.02
CA ALA A 63 -10.46 1.17 -3.36
C ALA A 63 -11.61 0.20 -3.65
N SER A 64 -12.02 -0.62 -2.67
CA SER A 64 -13.16 -1.53 -2.82
C SER A 64 -14.47 -0.77 -2.99
N THR A 65 -14.70 0.25 -2.17
CA THR A 65 -15.90 1.07 -2.26
C THR A 65 -15.92 1.93 -3.54
N HIS A 66 -14.79 2.53 -3.93
CA HIS A 66 -14.67 3.27 -5.20
C HIS A 66 -14.90 2.39 -6.43
N SER A 67 -14.39 1.15 -6.41
CA SER A 67 -14.59 0.18 -7.49
C SER A 67 -16.05 -0.26 -7.61
N ALA A 68 -16.75 -0.38 -6.49
CA ALA A 68 -18.18 -0.68 -6.46
C ALA A 68 -19.03 0.49 -6.99
N GLU A 69 -18.68 1.74 -6.66
CA GLU A 69 -19.39 2.94 -7.16
C GLU A 69 -19.11 3.26 -8.63
N SER A 70 -17.95 2.85 -9.15
CA SER A 70 -17.59 3.11 -10.54
C SER A 70 -18.29 2.16 -11.53
N ALA A 71 -18.96 1.12 -11.04
CA ALA A 71 -19.69 0.18 -11.87
C ALA A 71 -21.15 0.63 -12.07
N SER A 72 -21.61 0.57 -13.32
CA SER A 72 -22.99 0.89 -13.69
C SER A 72 -24.00 -0.17 -13.26
N ASP A 73 -23.54 -1.40 -13.01
CA ASP A 73 -24.37 -2.53 -12.63
C ASP A 73 -23.74 -3.31 -11.46
N SER A 74 -24.58 -3.88 -10.59
CA SER A 74 -24.17 -4.53 -9.35
C SER A 74 -23.24 -5.74 -9.57
N ASN A 75 -23.46 -6.48 -10.66
CA ASN A 75 -22.65 -7.62 -11.05
C ASN A 75 -21.24 -7.20 -11.51
N ASP A 76 -21.14 -6.05 -12.17
CA ASP A 76 -19.84 -5.48 -12.57
C ASP A 76 -19.07 -4.90 -11.37
N GLY A 77 -19.77 -4.32 -10.40
CA GLY A 77 -19.16 -3.85 -9.15
C GLY A 77 -18.54 -5.00 -8.35
N ALA A 78 -19.26 -6.11 -8.20
CA ALA A 78 -18.74 -7.29 -7.52
C ALA A 78 -17.51 -7.88 -8.25
N ARG A 79 -17.54 -7.92 -9.59
CA ARG A 79 -16.39 -8.38 -10.40
C ARG A 79 -15.18 -7.47 -10.24
N ASN A 80 -15.35 -6.15 -10.28
CA ASN A 80 -14.23 -5.21 -10.13
C ASN A 80 -13.60 -5.30 -8.75
N VAL A 81 -14.41 -5.42 -7.71
CA VAL A 81 -13.93 -5.63 -6.34
C VAL A 81 -13.20 -6.97 -6.21
N ALA A 82 -13.73 -8.04 -6.80
CA ALA A 82 -13.06 -9.35 -6.82
C ALA A 82 -11.71 -9.27 -7.54
N LEU A 83 -11.63 -8.60 -8.69
CA LEU A 83 -10.37 -8.36 -9.40
C LEU A 83 -9.38 -7.56 -8.55
N LEU A 84 -9.83 -6.51 -7.87
CA LEU A 84 -8.99 -5.72 -6.97
C LEU A 84 -8.38 -6.60 -5.87
N TYR A 85 -9.17 -7.48 -5.25
CA TYR A 85 -8.66 -8.41 -4.25
C TYR A 85 -7.74 -9.48 -4.84
N LEU A 86 -8.02 -10.00 -6.04
CA LEU A 86 -7.15 -10.96 -6.71
C LEU A 86 -5.77 -10.35 -7.04
N PHE A 87 -5.74 -9.14 -7.58
CA PHE A 87 -4.47 -8.44 -7.84
C PHE A 87 -3.77 -8.03 -6.54
N GLY A 88 -4.52 -7.58 -5.54
CA GLY A 88 -3.98 -7.16 -4.25
C GLY A 88 -3.43 -8.33 -3.40
N SER A 89 -4.02 -9.52 -3.48
CA SER A 89 -3.61 -10.69 -2.71
C SER A 89 -2.67 -11.64 -3.46
N GLY A 90 -2.76 -11.70 -4.79
CA GLY A 90 -1.94 -12.60 -5.62
C GLY A 90 -0.86 -11.87 -6.39
N GLY A 91 -1.26 -10.88 -7.20
CA GLY A 91 -0.36 -10.20 -8.15
C GLY A 91 0.75 -9.39 -7.45
N GLY A 92 0.37 -8.57 -6.47
CA GLY A 92 1.31 -7.74 -5.71
C GLY A 92 2.38 -8.58 -4.97
N PRO A 93 1.99 -9.54 -4.12
CA PRO A 93 2.95 -10.37 -3.39
C PRO A 93 3.85 -11.20 -4.31
N ALA A 94 3.31 -11.78 -5.39
CA ALA A 94 4.12 -12.53 -6.35
C ALA A 94 5.19 -11.67 -7.03
N PHE A 95 4.86 -10.41 -7.34
CA PHE A 95 5.84 -9.47 -7.88
C PHE A 95 6.91 -9.10 -6.84
N CYS A 96 6.51 -8.84 -5.59
CA CYS A 96 7.45 -8.60 -4.50
C CYS A 96 8.42 -9.77 -4.31
N ASP A 97 7.93 -11.02 -4.26
CA ASP A 97 8.76 -12.22 -4.10
C ASP A 97 9.75 -12.37 -5.25
N LEU A 98 9.33 -12.09 -6.48
CA LEU A 98 10.19 -12.12 -7.66
C LEU A 98 11.31 -11.06 -7.56
N VAL A 99 10.99 -9.84 -7.15
CA VAL A 99 11.98 -8.78 -6.92
C VAL A 99 12.99 -9.18 -5.84
N VAL A 100 12.52 -9.76 -4.73
CA VAL A 100 13.38 -10.25 -3.64
C VAL A 100 14.32 -11.34 -4.14
N PHE A 101 13.79 -12.32 -4.89
CA PHE A 101 14.58 -13.41 -5.46
C PHE A 101 15.71 -12.89 -6.35
N PHE A 102 15.42 -11.94 -7.26
CA PHE A 102 16.45 -11.34 -8.11
C PHE A 102 17.50 -10.54 -7.32
N LEU A 103 17.09 -9.85 -6.25
CA LEU A 103 18.01 -9.11 -5.38
C LEU A 103 18.90 -10.05 -4.55
N GLU A 104 18.38 -11.19 -4.10
CA GLU A 104 19.16 -12.20 -3.36
C GLU A 104 20.16 -12.94 -4.26
N CYS A 105 19.84 -13.14 -5.54
CA CYS A 105 20.80 -13.66 -6.51
C CYS A 105 21.93 -12.68 -6.83
N SER A 106 21.79 -11.39 -6.50
CA SER A 106 22.83 -10.39 -6.69
C SER A 106 23.85 -10.40 -5.55
N PRO A 107 25.15 -10.15 -5.78
CA PRO A 107 26.19 -10.14 -4.74
C PRO A 107 26.16 -8.86 -3.87
N MET A 108 24.97 -8.40 -3.48
CA MET A 108 24.78 -7.19 -2.68
C MET A 108 24.83 -7.47 -1.18
N LYS A 109 25.25 -6.46 -0.41
CA LYS A 109 25.21 -6.52 1.06
C LYS A 109 23.76 -6.67 1.53
N PRO A 110 23.47 -7.52 2.53
CA PRO A 110 22.11 -7.71 3.05
C PRO A 110 21.45 -6.40 3.50
N ALA A 111 22.25 -5.46 4.03
CA ALA A 111 21.79 -4.14 4.44
C ALA A 111 21.27 -3.27 3.27
N LEU A 112 21.77 -3.49 2.04
CA LEU A 112 21.29 -2.78 0.86
C LEU A 112 20.04 -3.45 0.29
N VAL A 113 19.95 -4.78 0.35
CA VAL A 113 18.83 -5.57 -0.19
C VAL A 113 17.49 -5.11 0.40
N TRP A 114 17.37 -5.05 1.73
CA TRP A 114 16.11 -4.63 2.37
C TRP A 114 15.73 -3.18 2.07
N ARG A 115 16.71 -2.28 1.90
CA ARG A 115 16.48 -0.88 1.52
C ARG A 115 15.96 -0.78 0.09
N MET A 116 16.53 -1.57 -0.82
CA MET A 116 16.10 -1.62 -2.22
C MET A 116 14.68 -2.19 -2.35
N ILE A 117 14.29 -3.16 -1.53
CA ILE A 117 12.91 -3.67 -1.50
C ILE A 117 11.92 -2.54 -1.19
N PHE A 118 12.21 -1.69 -0.20
CA PHE A 118 11.35 -0.52 0.11
C PHE A 118 11.41 0.56 -0.98
N ALA A 119 12.56 0.74 -1.62
CA ALA A 119 12.68 1.69 -2.73
C ALA A 119 11.85 1.26 -3.95
N ILE A 120 11.93 -0.02 -4.33
CA ILE A 120 11.18 -0.58 -5.47
C ILE A 120 9.69 -0.61 -5.15
N GLY A 121 9.30 -1.00 -3.93
CA GLY A 121 7.90 -0.97 -3.51
C GLY A 121 7.30 0.43 -3.36
N SER A 122 8.11 1.49 -3.45
CA SER A 122 7.68 2.88 -3.44
C SER A 122 7.51 3.47 -4.86
N ALA A 123 7.97 2.76 -5.90
CA ALA A 123 7.89 3.18 -7.30
C ALA A 123 6.67 2.54 -7.99
#